data_AF-A0A954Y9C0-F1
#
_entry.id   AF-A0A954Y9C0-F1
#
_cell.length_a   1.000
_cell.length_b   1.000
_cell.length_c   1.000
_cell.angle_alpha   90.00
_cell.angle_beta   90.00
_cell.angle_gamma   90.00
#
_symmetry.space_group_name_H-M   'P 1'
#
loop_
_entity.id
_entity.type
_entity.pdbx_description
1 polymer ?
#
loop_
_entity_poly.entity_id
_entity_poly.type
_entity_poly.pdbx_seq_one_letter_code
_entity_poly.pdbx_strand_id
1 'polypeptide(L)'
;DGIDNDGDGQVDECGDHDGIAGWWGLCHSWSPAAILEPEPKHAVVYNGETFEVGDIKALIITLYDKTDAVMLGGRCNTNDFTRDANGDYSNIPAECQDVNPGALHVILGNFLGINDQALVEDRTADDEVWNQPVQGYDVLKQDLVDGKRANACIGDSGETYTRNAAAKDLYEVKMRVHYLFEGYASTEPVGMQGHLGTDDYHYILEVSSDGKIVGGTYCTDSIGHHPDFLWAPTGVSSSSYGRNPSVALDKVRTLINLSREDDHGGGGTTEGRSYEATGTAAIPDNDPAGA
;
A
#
# COMPACT_ATOMS: atom_id res chain seq x y z
N ASP A 1 1.23 18.85 -19.95
CA ASP A 1 0.70 20.12 -19.37
C ASP A 1 0.48 21.19 -20.45
N GLY A 2 0.23 20.76 -21.68
CA GLY A 2 0.16 21.61 -22.87
C GLY A 2 1.52 22.18 -23.29
N ILE A 3 2.63 21.63 -22.79
CA ILE A 3 3.99 22.07 -23.11
C ILE A 3 4.69 20.94 -23.88
N ASP A 4 5.27 21.31 -25.01
CA ASP A 4 6.20 20.49 -25.79
C ASP A 4 7.51 20.33 -24.99
N ASN A 5 7.63 19.21 -24.28
CA ASN A 5 8.73 18.99 -23.33
C ASN A 5 9.97 18.35 -23.99
N ASP A 6 9.86 17.82 -25.20
CA ASP A 6 10.95 17.19 -25.94
C ASP A 6 11.42 17.99 -27.18
N GLY A 7 10.68 19.05 -27.53
CA GLY A 7 11.04 20.05 -28.52
C GLY A 7 10.74 19.63 -29.97
N ASP A 8 9.82 18.70 -30.18
CA ASP A 8 9.48 18.17 -31.51
C ASP A 8 8.46 19.05 -32.27
N GLY A 9 7.85 20.03 -31.57
CA GLY A 9 6.87 20.97 -32.10
C GLY A 9 5.41 20.57 -31.90
N GLN A 10 5.14 19.47 -31.19
CA GLN A 10 3.81 19.00 -30.81
C GLN A 10 3.66 19.01 -29.29
N VAL A 11 2.41 19.16 -28.81
CA VAL A 11 2.12 19.31 -27.38
C VAL A 11 1.48 18.04 -26.84
N ASP A 12 2.07 17.45 -25.80
CA ASP A 12 1.60 16.25 -25.08
C ASP A 12 1.25 15.09 -26.03
N GLU A 13 2.27 14.44 -26.62
CA GLU A 13 2.04 13.26 -27.45
C GLU A 13 1.87 11.97 -26.63
N CYS A 14 0.88 11.14 -27.01
CA CYS A 14 0.74 9.78 -26.45
C CYS A 14 1.75 8.78 -27.05
N GLY A 15 2.55 9.18 -28.05
CA GLY A 15 3.36 8.29 -28.88
C GLY A 15 4.79 8.04 -28.38
N ASP A 16 5.44 9.08 -27.84
CA ASP A 16 6.82 9.07 -27.33
C ASP A 16 6.96 9.65 -25.91
N HIS A 17 5.82 10.00 -25.31
CA HIS A 17 5.67 10.39 -23.92
C HIS A 17 6.45 11.68 -23.54
N ASP A 18 6.94 12.47 -24.50
CA ASP A 18 7.66 13.75 -24.31
C ASP A 18 8.71 13.71 -23.18
N GLY A 19 9.43 12.59 -23.01
CA GLY A 19 10.43 12.42 -21.94
C GLY A 19 9.88 12.08 -20.55
N ILE A 20 8.57 11.85 -20.41
CA ILE A 20 7.91 11.35 -19.20
C ILE A 20 8.29 9.89 -19.00
N ALA A 21 8.86 9.57 -17.83
CA ALA A 21 9.26 8.20 -17.52
C ALA A 21 8.03 7.29 -17.41
N GLY A 22 8.08 6.09 -18.01
CA GLY A 22 6.95 5.16 -18.06
C GLY A 22 6.45 4.64 -16.71
N TRP A 23 7.22 4.84 -15.64
CA TRP A 23 6.83 4.49 -14.27
C TRP A 23 6.13 5.63 -13.52
N TRP A 24 6.13 6.86 -14.05
CA TRP A 24 5.42 7.97 -13.43
C TRP A 24 3.93 7.69 -13.43
N GLY A 25 3.35 7.66 -12.25
CA GLY A 25 1.96 7.29 -12.06
C GLY A 25 1.46 7.58 -10.66
N LEU A 26 0.32 7.01 -10.33
CA LEU A 26 -0.40 7.22 -9.08
C LEU A 26 -0.29 6.00 -8.15
N CYS A 27 0.88 5.36 -8.08
CA CYS A 27 1.09 4.16 -7.26
C CYS A 27 0.86 4.43 -5.76
N HIS A 28 1.32 5.59 -5.29
CA HIS A 28 1.07 6.09 -3.94
C HIS A 28 -0.40 6.44 -3.67
N SER A 29 -1.22 6.55 -4.72
CA SER A 29 -2.64 6.91 -4.62
C SER A 29 -3.56 5.69 -4.73
N TRP A 30 -3.32 4.79 -5.68
CA TRP A 30 -4.17 3.60 -5.79
C TRP A 30 -3.94 2.66 -4.62
N SER A 31 -2.70 2.54 -4.13
CA SER A 31 -2.37 1.64 -3.02
C SER A 31 -3.24 1.87 -1.78
N PRO A 32 -3.36 3.10 -1.24
CA PRO A 32 -4.24 3.36 -0.12
C PRO A 32 -5.72 3.29 -0.50
N ALA A 33 -6.11 3.63 -1.73
CA ALA A 33 -7.49 3.46 -2.18
C ALA A 33 -7.92 1.98 -2.17
N ALA A 34 -7.04 1.07 -2.59
CA ALA A 34 -7.27 -0.37 -2.57
C ALA A 34 -7.39 -0.93 -1.14
N ILE A 35 -6.71 -0.31 -0.17
CA ILE A 35 -6.77 -0.70 1.25
C ILE A 35 -8.02 -0.14 1.94
N LEU A 36 -8.34 1.14 1.71
CA LEU A 36 -9.28 1.89 2.53
C LEU A 36 -10.69 1.99 1.94
N GLU A 37 -10.85 1.71 0.65
CA GLU A 37 -12.15 1.83 -0.03
C GLU A 37 -12.63 0.46 -0.50
N PRO A 38 -13.94 0.16 -0.34
CA PRO A 38 -14.47 -1.09 -0.84
C PRO A 38 -14.50 -1.06 -2.38
N GLU A 39 -14.08 -2.16 -2.99
CA GLU A 39 -14.01 -2.24 -4.46
C GLU A 39 -15.40 -2.03 -5.11
N PRO A 40 -15.56 -1.11 -6.08
CA PRO A 40 -16.79 -0.99 -6.85
C PRO A 40 -17.13 -2.30 -7.57
N LYS A 41 -18.42 -2.67 -7.64
CA LYS A 41 -18.84 -3.97 -8.21
C LYS A 41 -19.63 -3.86 -9.51
N HIS A 42 -20.39 -2.79 -9.71
CA HIS A 42 -21.24 -2.60 -10.88
C HIS A 42 -21.21 -1.16 -11.38
N ALA A 43 -21.60 -0.96 -12.64
CA ALA A 43 -21.80 0.38 -13.19
C ALA A 43 -22.94 1.10 -12.46
N VAL A 44 -22.83 2.42 -12.31
CA VAL A 44 -23.83 3.27 -11.63
C VAL A 44 -24.28 4.37 -12.56
N VAL A 45 -25.60 4.52 -12.73
CA VAL A 45 -26.16 5.71 -13.39
C VAL A 45 -26.42 6.77 -12.32
N TYR A 46 -25.75 7.91 -12.41
CA TYR A 46 -25.90 9.03 -11.48
C TYR A 46 -26.04 10.34 -12.25
N ASN A 47 -27.15 11.05 -12.03
CA ASN A 47 -27.52 12.27 -12.78
C ASN A 47 -27.58 12.09 -14.32
N GLY A 48 -27.96 10.90 -14.79
CA GLY A 48 -28.11 10.62 -16.23
C GLY A 48 -26.83 10.18 -16.93
N GLU A 49 -25.69 10.15 -16.22
CA GLU A 49 -24.42 9.64 -16.73
C GLU A 49 -24.11 8.27 -16.13
N THR A 50 -23.54 7.38 -16.94
CA THR A 50 -23.06 6.07 -16.50
C THR A 50 -21.62 6.18 -16.03
N PHE A 51 -21.34 5.67 -14.83
CA PHE A 51 -19.99 5.49 -14.29
C PHE A 51 -19.69 3.99 -14.22
N GLU A 52 -18.75 3.52 -15.04
CA GLU A 52 -18.28 2.14 -15.01
C GLU A 52 -17.41 1.88 -13.78
N VAL A 53 -17.16 0.60 -13.45
CA VAL A 53 -16.28 0.23 -12.32
C VAL A 53 -14.91 0.91 -12.41
N GLY A 54 -14.32 0.93 -13.61
CA GLY A 54 -13.05 1.60 -13.89
C GLY A 54 -13.10 3.11 -13.66
N ASP A 55 -14.21 3.78 -13.99
CA ASP A 55 -14.38 5.22 -13.78
C ASP A 55 -14.43 5.56 -12.29
N ILE A 56 -15.20 4.78 -11.53
CA ILE A 56 -15.32 4.95 -10.07
C ILE A 56 -13.95 4.72 -9.41
N LYS A 57 -13.21 3.70 -9.84
CA LYS A 57 -11.83 3.45 -9.40
C LYS A 57 -10.90 4.62 -9.73
N ALA A 58 -10.94 5.13 -10.96
CA ALA A 58 -10.12 6.27 -11.36
C ALA A 58 -10.41 7.51 -10.49
N LEU A 59 -11.69 7.84 -10.28
CA LEU A 59 -12.09 8.98 -9.45
C LEU A 59 -11.58 8.86 -8.01
N ILE A 60 -11.74 7.70 -7.38
CA ILE A 60 -11.27 7.52 -6.00
C ILE A 60 -9.75 7.58 -5.90
N ILE A 61 -9.02 7.02 -6.88
CA ILE A 61 -7.55 7.10 -6.93
C ILE A 61 -7.08 8.56 -6.93
N THR A 62 -7.70 9.44 -7.74
CA THR A 62 -7.31 10.87 -7.76
C THR A 62 -7.50 11.58 -6.41
N LEU A 63 -8.39 11.07 -5.55
CA LEU A 63 -8.60 11.63 -4.22
C LEU A 63 -7.51 11.21 -3.24
N TYR A 64 -6.87 10.06 -3.45
CA TYR A 64 -5.78 9.53 -2.63
C TYR A 64 -4.39 10.02 -3.05
N ASP A 65 -4.29 10.88 -4.08
CA ASP A 65 -3.04 11.56 -4.47
C ASP A 65 -2.43 12.36 -3.30
N LYS A 66 -3.27 12.75 -2.34
CA LYS A 66 -2.82 13.13 -1.00
C LYS A 66 -3.46 12.26 0.08
N THR A 67 -2.64 11.42 0.68
CA THR A 67 -3.01 10.48 1.74
C THR A 67 -2.28 10.82 3.04
N ASP A 68 -2.99 10.80 4.16
CA ASP A 68 -2.38 10.84 5.48
C ASP A 68 -1.90 9.42 5.82
N ALA A 69 -0.67 9.30 6.34
CA ALA A 69 -0.02 8.02 6.56
C ALA A 69 0.90 8.02 7.77
N VAL A 70 1.13 6.83 8.32
CA VAL A 70 2.21 6.56 9.27
C VAL A 70 3.29 5.78 8.54
N MET A 71 4.53 6.28 8.54
CA MET A 71 5.67 5.71 7.83
C MET A 71 6.59 4.93 8.78
N LEU A 72 7.16 3.82 8.30
CA LEU A 72 8.31 3.13 8.87
C LEU A 72 9.39 3.02 7.79
N GLY A 73 10.60 3.46 8.11
CA GLY A 73 11.63 3.71 7.09
C GLY A 73 11.51 5.13 6.55
N GLY A 74 12.60 5.64 5.98
CA GLY A 74 12.66 6.99 5.42
C GLY A 74 13.21 6.92 4.00
N ARG A 75 12.83 7.87 3.16
CA ARG A 75 13.38 7.97 1.81
C ARG A 75 14.80 8.52 1.86
N CYS A 76 15.73 7.78 1.27
CA CYS A 76 17.05 8.29 0.97
C CYS A 76 17.00 9.20 -0.27
N ASN A 77 17.23 10.50 -0.11
CA ASN A 77 17.26 11.44 -1.24
C ASN A 77 18.70 11.89 -1.60
N THR A 78 19.72 11.16 -1.13
CA THR A 78 21.13 11.48 -1.36
C THR A 78 21.83 10.34 -2.08
N ASN A 79 22.67 10.66 -3.05
CA ASN A 79 23.45 9.68 -3.81
C ASN A 79 24.90 9.58 -3.29
N ASP A 80 25.25 10.33 -2.23
CA ASP A 80 26.61 10.51 -1.72
C ASP A 80 26.95 9.54 -0.58
N PHE A 81 26.60 8.26 -0.72
CA PHE A 81 27.06 7.22 0.21
C PHE A 81 27.39 5.92 -0.53
N THR A 82 28.47 5.27 -0.11
CA THR A 82 28.83 3.95 -0.60
C THR A 82 28.19 2.91 0.31
N ARG A 83 27.18 2.19 -0.21
CA ARG A 83 26.74 0.92 0.39
C ARG A 83 27.95 -0.02 0.35
N ASP A 84 28.42 -0.46 1.52
CA ASP A 84 29.51 -1.44 1.53
C ASP A 84 28.98 -2.81 1.07
N ALA A 85 29.87 -3.70 0.62
CA ALA A 85 29.47 -5.00 0.08
C ALA A 85 28.87 -5.95 1.14
N ASN A 86 28.86 -5.56 2.41
CA ASN A 86 28.52 -6.40 3.56
C ASN A 86 27.29 -5.86 4.32
N GLY A 87 26.61 -4.83 3.82
CA GLY A 87 25.50 -4.18 4.50
C GLY A 87 25.88 -3.58 5.86
N ASP A 88 27.10 -3.04 6.02
CA ASP A 88 27.46 -2.22 7.17
C ASP A 88 26.89 -0.80 6.98
N TYR A 89 25.76 -0.55 7.65
CA TYR A 89 25.05 0.71 7.63
C TYR A 89 25.68 1.78 8.54
N SER A 90 26.84 1.52 9.17
CA SER A 90 27.44 2.44 10.14
C SER A 90 27.82 3.82 9.56
N ASN A 91 28.01 3.90 8.24
CA ASN A 91 28.35 5.13 7.51
C ASN A 91 27.21 5.64 6.62
N ILE A 92 26.03 5.03 6.70
CA ILE A 92 24.85 5.40 5.92
C ILE A 92 24.03 6.39 6.75
N PRO A 93 23.62 7.55 6.19
CA PRO A 93 22.72 8.48 6.87
C PRO A 93 21.49 7.75 7.41
N ALA A 94 20.96 8.15 8.56
CA ALA A 94 19.85 7.45 9.20
C ALA A 94 18.59 7.41 8.31
N GLU A 95 18.40 8.44 7.49
CA GLU A 95 17.36 8.56 6.46
C GLU A 95 17.57 7.64 5.24
N CYS A 96 18.75 7.01 5.14
CA CYS A 96 19.12 6.06 4.09
C CYS A 96 19.31 4.64 4.65
N GLN A 97 19.01 4.44 5.93
CA GLN A 97 18.90 3.11 6.48
C GLN A 97 17.53 2.56 6.07
N ASP A 98 17.56 1.62 5.14
CA ASP A 98 16.36 0.91 4.67
C ASP A 98 15.67 0.18 5.86
N VAL A 99 14.46 -0.33 5.66
CA VAL A 99 13.70 -0.98 6.75
C VAL A 99 14.49 -2.11 7.40
N ASN A 100 14.80 -1.97 8.70
CA ASN A 100 15.43 -3.04 9.47
C ASN A 100 14.55 -4.31 9.45
N PRO A 101 15.08 -5.51 9.14
CA PRO A 101 14.24 -6.70 8.99
C PRO A 101 13.61 -7.18 10.31
N GLY A 102 14.16 -6.81 11.47
CA GLY A 102 13.50 -7.01 12.75
C GLY A 102 12.24 -6.15 12.88
N ALA A 103 12.31 -4.89 12.42
CA ALA A 103 11.14 -4.00 12.38
C ALA A 103 10.11 -4.48 11.34
N LEU A 104 10.56 -4.88 10.14
CA LEU A 104 9.73 -5.54 9.11
C LEU A 104 8.96 -6.72 9.71
N HIS A 105 9.66 -7.65 10.36
CA HIS A 105 9.08 -8.84 10.95
C HIS A 105 8.02 -8.50 12.01
N VAL A 106 8.31 -7.52 12.88
CA VAL A 106 7.36 -7.05 13.89
C VAL A 106 6.14 -6.40 13.25
N ILE A 107 6.33 -5.51 12.27
CA ILE A 107 5.22 -4.81 11.61
C ILE A 107 4.33 -5.79 10.85
N LEU A 108 4.88 -6.63 9.97
CA LEU A 108 4.09 -7.61 9.23
C LEU A 108 3.36 -8.56 10.19
N GLY A 109 4.06 -9.05 11.22
CA GLY A 109 3.47 -9.92 12.23
C GLY A 109 2.29 -9.28 13.00
N ASN A 110 2.41 -8.01 13.38
CA ASN A 110 1.38 -7.32 14.15
C ASN A 110 0.26 -6.76 13.28
N PHE A 111 0.59 -6.05 12.20
CA PHE A 111 -0.39 -5.41 11.34
C PHE A 111 -1.20 -6.46 10.59
N LEU A 112 -0.56 -7.33 9.82
CA LEU A 112 -1.26 -8.32 9.01
C LEU A 112 -1.71 -9.53 9.83
N GLY A 113 -0.86 -10.00 10.77
CA GLY A 113 -1.11 -11.25 11.48
C GLY A 113 -2.01 -11.14 12.72
N ILE A 114 -2.01 -10.00 13.42
CA ILE A 114 -2.76 -9.82 14.67
C ILE A 114 -3.92 -8.84 14.50
N ASN A 115 -3.71 -7.75 13.76
CA ASN A 115 -4.66 -6.64 13.68
C ASN A 115 -5.49 -6.62 12.40
N ASP A 116 -5.30 -7.57 11.47
CA ASP A 116 -5.94 -7.61 10.15
C ASP A 116 -5.84 -6.25 9.39
N GLN A 117 -4.71 -5.57 9.55
CA GLN A 117 -4.45 -4.24 9.01
C GLN A 117 -3.44 -4.33 7.87
N ALA A 118 -3.89 -4.00 6.66
CA ALA A 118 -3.01 -3.87 5.50
C ALA A 118 -2.11 -2.63 5.59
N LEU A 119 -1.00 -2.70 4.85
CA LEU A 119 0.00 -1.64 4.71
C LEU A 119 0.48 -1.61 3.27
N VAL A 120 1.24 -0.57 2.92
CA VAL A 120 1.84 -0.40 1.61
C VAL A 120 3.34 -0.58 1.77
N GLU A 121 3.96 -1.30 0.84
CA GLU A 121 5.41 -1.41 0.74
C GLU A 121 5.89 -0.70 -0.53
N ASP A 122 7.02 0.01 -0.43
CA ASP A 122 7.82 0.32 -1.60
C ASP A 122 8.74 -0.86 -1.87
N ARG A 123 8.47 -1.56 -2.97
CA ARG A 123 9.07 -2.88 -3.24
C ARG A 123 10.51 -2.84 -3.69
N THR A 124 10.96 -1.70 -4.20
CA THR A 124 12.30 -1.53 -4.77
C THR A 124 13.13 -0.60 -3.90
N ALA A 125 14.37 -1.00 -3.62
CA ALA A 125 15.37 -0.15 -3.00
C ALA A 125 16.22 0.54 -4.10
N ASP A 126 15.56 1.15 -5.08
CA ASP A 126 16.18 1.82 -6.23
C ASP A 126 15.52 3.19 -6.54
N ASP A 127 15.86 3.80 -7.68
CA ASP A 127 15.38 5.14 -8.06
C ASP A 127 13.87 5.18 -8.37
N GLU A 128 13.26 4.04 -8.73
CA GLU A 128 11.83 3.94 -9.02
C GLU A 128 11.04 3.62 -7.74
N VAL A 129 9.90 4.30 -7.56
CA VAL A 129 9.05 4.10 -6.39
C VAL A 129 7.82 3.28 -6.78
N TRP A 130 7.72 2.07 -6.22
CA TRP A 130 6.66 1.11 -6.52
C TRP A 130 5.89 0.76 -5.25
N ASN A 131 4.91 1.62 -4.94
CA ASN A 131 3.97 1.41 -3.83
C ASN A 131 2.98 0.30 -4.18
N GLN A 132 2.94 -0.76 -3.36
CA GLN A 132 2.04 -1.90 -3.57
C GLN A 132 1.33 -2.27 -2.26
N PRO A 133 0.01 -2.52 -2.27
CA PRO A 133 -0.72 -2.96 -1.07
C PRO A 133 -0.28 -4.37 -0.66
N VAL A 134 0.19 -4.50 0.56
CA VAL A 134 0.52 -5.78 1.16
C VAL A 134 -0.74 -6.46 1.68
N GLN A 135 -1.01 -7.65 1.17
CA GLN A 135 -2.18 -8.46 1.48
C GLN A 135 -1.90 -9.51 2.55
N GLY A 136 -0.66 -10.00 2.65
CA GLY A 136 -0.33 -11.05 3.61
C GLY A 136 1.14 -11.44 3.59
N TYR A 137 1.50 -12.41 4.42
CA TYR A 137 2.85 -12.99 4.44
C TYR A 137 2.82 -14.45 4.84
N ASP A 138 3.84 -15.20 4.44
CA ASP A 138 4.15 -16.55 4.92
C ASP A 138 5.57 -16.58 5.52
N VAL A 139 5.72 -17.22 6.68
CA VAL A 139 7.05 -17.57 7.20
C VAL A 139 7.43 -18.94 6.63
N LEU A 140 8.25 -18.94 5.59
CA LEU A 140 8.71 -20.14 4.88
C LEU A 140 9.81 -20.89 5.65
N LYS A 141 10.59 -20.17 6.46
CA LYS A 141 11.67 -20.70 7.29
C LYS A 141 11.82 -19.86 8.55
N GLN A 142 12.07 -20.51 9.69
CA GLN A 142 12.48 -19.87 10.94
C GLN A 142 13.28 -20.86 11.79
N ASP A 143 14.59 -20.88 11.57
CA ASP A 143 15.50 -21.80 12.27
C ASP A 143 16.37 -21.06 13.28
N LEU A 144 16.48 -21.58 14.50
CA LEU A 144 17.48 -21.11 15.46
C LEU A 144 18.88 -21.49 14.94
N VAL A 145 19.77 -20.50 14.83
CA VAL A 145 21.12 -20.66 14.26
C VAL A 145 22.19 -20.14 15.21
N ASP A 146 23.41 -20.67 15.06
CA ASP A 146 24.59 -20.15 15.77
C ASP A 146 25.19 -18.92 15.06
N GLY A 147 26.15 -18.29 15.72
CA GLY A 147 26.81 -17.09 15.19
C GLY A 147 27.53 -17.33 13.86
N LYS A 148 28.13 -18.52 13.68
CA LYS A 148 28.79 -18.91 12.44
C LYS A 148 27.82 -18.94 11.27
N ARG A 149 26.67 -19.58 11.43
CA ARG A 149 25.64 -19.67 10.39
C ARG A 149 25.01 -18.30 10.10
N ALA A 150 24.75 -17.51 11.13
CA ALA A 150 24.26 -16.15 10.98
C ALA A 150 25.24 -15.27 10.20
N ASN A 151 26.52 -15.25 10.58
CA ASN A 151 27.59 -14.53 9.89
C ASN A 151 27.69 -14.94 8.42
N ALA A 152 27.65 -16.25 8.14
CA ALA A 152 27.67 -16.76 6.77
C ALA A 152 26.48 -16.28 5.92
N CYS A 153 25.29 -16.09 6.51
CA CYS A 153 24.10 -15.59 5.81
C CYS A 153 24.27 -14.13 5.36
N ILE A 154 24.88 -13.32 6.22
CA ILE A 154 25.06 -11.87 6.02
C ILE A 154 26.39 -11.52 5.34
N GLY A 155 27.12 -12.52 4.81
CA GLY A 155 28.38 -12.32 4.10
C GLY A 155 29.58 -12.04 5.00
N ASP A 156 29.44 -12.24 6.30
CA ASP A 156 30.50 -12.07 7.29
C ASP A 156 31.19 -13.41 7.61
N SER A 157 32.26 -13.36 8.39
CA SER A 157 33.07 -14.51 8.79
C SER A 157 33.27 -14.59 10.30
N GLY A 158 33.66 -15.77 10.79
CA GLY A 158 33.92 -16.00 12.22
C GLY A 158 32.78 -16.73 12.94
N GLU A 159 33.08 -17.21 14.13
CA GLU A 159 32.19 -18.08 14.92
C GLU A 159 31.18 -17.31 15.78
N THR A 160 31.52 -16.07 16.16
CA THR A 160 30.70 -15.24 17.06
C THR A 160 29.99 -14.16 16.25
N TYR A 161 28.69 -14.01 16.47
CA TYR A 161 27.91 -12.91 15.91
C TYR A 161 28.14 -11.64 16.73
N THR A 162 28.63 -10.57 16.08
CA THR A 162 29.04 -9.33 16.77
C THR A 162 28.28 -8.08 16.33
N ARG A 163 27.35 -8.18 15.37
CA ARG A 163 26.62 -7.02 14.83
C ARG A 163 25.66 -6.38 15.84
N ASN A 164 25.10 -7.18 16.75
CA ASN A 164 24.25 -6.67 17.82
C ASN A 164 24.55 -7.38 19.15
N ALA A 165 25.18 -6.68 20.08
CA ALA A 165 25.53 -7.23 21.40
C ALA A 165 24.28 -7.53 22.28
N ALA A 166 23.13 -6.95 21.96
CA ALA A 166 21.86 -7.23 22.63
C ALA A 166 21.23 -8.56 22.16
N ALA A 167 21.59 -9.05 20.97
CA ALA A 167 21.15 -10.34 20.46
C ALA A 167 21.70 -11.47 21.32
N LYS A 168 20.86 -12.46 21.60
CA LYS A 168 21.17 -13.67 22.38
C LYS A 168 20.79 -14.92 21.63
N ASP A 169 19.62 -14.90 20.98
CA ASP A 169 19.20 -15.91 20.02
C ASP A 169 19.15 -15.28 18.62
N LEU A 170 19.52 -16.07 17.61
CA LEU A 170 19.53 -15.68 16.21
C LEU A 170 18.66 -16.66 15.43
N TYR A 171 17.73 -16.14 14.65
CA TYR A 171 16.89 -16.97 13.78
C TYR A 171 17.15 -16.64 12.32
N GLU A 172 17.45 -17.63 11.49
CA GLU A 172 17.47 -17.47 10.04
C GLU A 172 16.03 -17.59 9.53
N VAL A 173 15.51 -16.50 8.98
CA VAL A 173 14.11 -16.37 8.57
C VAL A 173 14.02 -16.14 7.07
N LYS A 174 13.16 -16.92 6.41
CA LYS A 174 12.67 -16.62 5.05
C LYS A 174 11.20 -16.30 5.13
N MET A 175 10.84 -15.09 4.73
CA MET A 175 9.49 -14.59 4.75
C MET A 175 9.08 -14.24 3.32
N ARG A 176 7.92 -14.72 2.89
CA ARG A 176 7.29 -14.31 1.64
C ARG A 176 6.22 -13.29 1.96
N VAL A 177 6.25 -12.15 1.31
CA VAL A 177 5.20 -11.14 1.36
C VAL A 177 4.36 -11.23 0.10
N HIS A 178 3.04 -11.15 0.25
CA HIS A 178 2.07 -11.13 -0.84
C HIS A 178 1.54 -9.72 -1.00
N TYR A 179 1.65 -9.17 -2.19
CA TYR A 179 1.18 -7.84 -2.52
C TYR A 179 0.25 -7.86 -3.72
N LEU A 180 -0.63 -6.86 -3.81
CA LEU A 180 -1.45 -6.64 -5.00
C LEU A 180 -0.66 -5.83 -6.01
N PHE A 181 -0.72 -6.19 -7.29
CA PHE A 181 -0.19 -5.39 -8.40
C PHE A 181 -1.31 -4.78 -9.25
N GLU A 182 -0.93 -3.90 -10.17
CA GLU A 182 -1.82 -3.10 -10.98
C GLU A 182 -2.80 -3.96 -11.80
N GLY A 183 -4.04 -3.49 -11.84
CA GLY A 183 -5.05 -3.97 -12.77
C GLY A 183 -5.12 -3.11 -14.03
N TYR A 184 -6.20 -3.31 -14.79
CA TYR A 184 -6.53 -2.52 -15.96
C TYR A 184 -7.91 -1.88 -15.79
N ALA A 185 -8.19 -0.83 -16.57
CA ALA A 185 -9.52 -0.25 -16.64
C ALA A 185 -10.52 -1.31 -17.12
N SER A 186 -11.61 -1.49 -16.38
CA SER A 186 -12.57 -2.59 -16.58
C SER A 186 -13.98 -2.14 -16.21
N THR A 187 -14.99 -2.66 -16.91
CA THR A 187 -16.41 -2.50 -16.53
C THR A 187 -16.81 -3.42 -15.37
N GLU A 188 -16.03 -4.47 -15.14
CA GLU A 188 -16.21 -5.46 -14.07
C GLU A 188 -15.19 -5.26 -12.95
N PRO A 189 -15.48 -5.69 -11.71
CA PRO A 189 -14.51 -5.70 -10.63
C PRO A 189 -13.30 -6.55 -11.00
N VAL A 190 -12.12 -5.99 -10.76
CA VAL A 190 -10.84 -6.66 -11.06
C VAL A 190 -10.63 -7.78 -10.05
N GLY A 191 -11.02 -7.54 -8.79
CA GLY A 191 -10.75 -8.45 -7.68
C GLY A 191 -9.26 -8.61 -7.42
N MET A 192 -8.93 -9.57 -6.55
CA MET A 192 -7.53 -9.88 -6.20
C MET A 192 -6.99 -11.10 -6.96
N GLN A 193 -7.86 -11.96 -7.48
CA GLN A 193 -7.42 -13.17 -8.18
C GLN A 193 -6.69 -12.81 -9.47
N GLY A 194 -5.49 -13.38 -9.63
CA GLY A 194 -4.63 -13.08 -10.78
C GLY A 194 -3.85 -11.76 -10.66
N HIS A 195 -4.02 -11.01 -9.57
CA HIS A 195 -3.35 -9.72 -9.30
C HIS A 195 -2.50 -9.76 -8.01
N LEU A 196 -2.06 -10.95 -7.60
CA LEU A 196 -1.17 -11.14 -6.45
C LEU A 196 0.24 -11.46 -6.93
N GLY A 197 1.21 -10.69 -6.45
CA GLY A 197 2.64 -10.92 -6.59
C GLY A 197 3.26 -11.31 -5.25
N THR A 198 4.54 -11.69 -5.28
CA THR A 198 5.26 -12.10 -4.08
C THR A 198 6.69 -11.57 -4.07
N ASP A 199 7.12 -11.09 -2.92
CA ASP A 199 8.53 -10.78 -2.63
C ASP A 199 9.04 -11.70 -1.51
N ASP A 200 10.25 -12.23 -1.68
CA ASP A 200 10.89 -13.10 -0.69
C ASP A 200 12.01 -12.34 0.03
N TYR A 201 11.91 -12.24 1.36
CA TYR A 201 12.90 -11.61 2.22
C TYR A 201 13.61 -12.64 3.09
N HIS A 202 14.93 -12.56 3.11
CA HIS A 202 15.82 -13.46 3.84
C HIS A 202 16.72 -12.69 4.80
N TYR A 203 16.63 -13.00 6.09
CA TYR A 203 17.34 -12.25 7.12
C TYR A 203 17.64 -13.08 8.36
N ILE A 204 18.59 -12.58 9.16
CA ILE A 204 18.80 -13.00 10.52
C ILE A 204 17.97 -12.10 11.44
N LEU A 205 17.05 -12.70 12.20
CA LEU A 205 16.27 -12.04 13.23
C LEU A 205 17.03 -12.11 14.56
N GLU A 206 17.21 -10.96 15.22
CA GLU A 206 17.98 -10.82 16.44
C GLU A 206 17.04 -10.74 17.64
N VAL A 207 17.17 -11.68 18.57
CA VAL A 207 16.26 -11.80 19.72
C VAL A 207 17.05 -11.72 21.03
N SER A 208 16.58 -10.90 21.96
CA SER A 208 17.19 -10.74 23.29
C SER A 208 16.89 -11.92 24.22
N SER A 209 17.57 -11.98 25.36
CA SER A 209 17.37 -13.05 26.36
C SER A 209 15.96 -13.10 26.97
N ASP A 210 15.19 -12.02 26.89
CA ASP A 210 13.79 -11.96 27.31
C ASP A 210 12.80 -12.26 26.16
N GLY A 211 13.29 -12.74 25.01
CA GLY A 211 12.47 -13.17 23.88
C GLY A 211 11.91 -12.03 23.03
N LYS A 212 12.48 -10.82 23.12
CA LYS A 212 12.05 -9.68 22.29
C LYS A 212 12.90 -9.57 21.04
N ILE A 213 12.26 -9.23 19.93
CA ILE A 213 12.97 -8.84 18.71
C ILE A 213 13.67 -7.51 18.98
N VAL A 214 14.99 -7.48 18.86
CA VAL A 214 15.85 -6.31 19.11
C VAL A 214 16.56 -5.81 17.85
N GLY A 215 16.31 -6.47 16.72
CA GLY A 215 16.85 -6.07 15.44
C GLY A 215 16.78 -7.21 14.43
N GLY A 216 17.54 -7.03 13.36
CA GLY A 216 17.79 -8.03 12.35
C GLY A 216 18.74 -7.47 11.30
N THR A 217 19.29 -8.39 10.51
CA THR A 217 20.21 -8.07 9.41
C THR A 217 19.84 -8.90 8.19
N TYR A 218 19.70 -8.27 7.01
CA TYR A 218 19.41 -8.99 5.76
C TYR A 218 20.58 -9.90 5.37
N CYS A 219 20.26 -11.07 4.83
CA CYS A 219 21.23 -11.96 4.23
C CYS A 219 21.63 -11.44 2.84
N THR A 220 22.81 -11.85 2.34
CA THR A 220 23.41 -11.26 1.12
C THR A 220 22.53 -11.36 -0.12
N ASP A 221 21.62 -12.34 -0.16
CA ASP A 221 20.65 -12.53 -1.24
C ASP A 221 19.42 -11.62 -1.15
N SER A 222 19.21 -10.90 -0.03
CA SER A 222 18.13 -9.91 0.14
C SER A 222 18.62 -8.48 0.38
N ILE A 223 19.94 -8.21 0.51
CA ILE A 223 20.48 -6.84 0.71
C ILE A 223 20.09 -5.88 -0.42
N GLY A 224 19.97 -6.36 -1.66
CA GLY A 224 19.53 -5.54 -2.79
C GLY A 224 18.04 -5.69 -3.15
N HIS A 225 17.29 -6.46 -2.35
CA HIS A 225 15.92 -6.84 -2.66
C HIS A 225 15.11 -6.96 -1.36
N HIS A 226 14.88 -5.80 -0.75
CA HIS A 226 14.09 -5.60 0.47
C HIS A 226 13.33 -4.27 0.35
N PRO A 227 12.27 -4.03 1.13
CA PRO A 227 11.50 -2.80 1.00
C PRO A 227 12.31 -1.59 1.49
N ASP A 228 12.19 -0.46 0.79
CA ASP A 228 12.82 0.81 1.20
C ASP A 228 12.08 1.43 2.39
N PHE A 229 10.74 1.44 2.31
CA PHE A 229 9.86 1.86 3.40
C PHE A 229 8.51 1.13 3.37
N LEU A 230 7.87 1.12 4.53
CA LEU A 230 6.51 0.61 4.74
C LEU A 230 5.66 1.75 5.27
N TRP A 231 4.38 1.79 4.87
CA TRP A 231 3.49 2.80 5.39
C TRP A 231 2.05 2.35 5.48
N ALA A 232 1.37 2.82 6.50
CA ALA A 232 -0.04 2.53 6.74
C ALA A 232 -0.86 3.80 6.45
N PRO A 233 -1.75 3.78 5.45
CA PRO A 233 -2.62 4.90 5.18
C PRO A 233 -3.70 5.00 6.26
N THR A 234 -3.98 6.21 6.72
CA THR A 234 -5.02 6.49 7.73
C THR A 234 -6.26 7.15 7.12
N GLY A 235 -6.13 7.66 5.90
CA GLY A 235 -7.24 8.23 5.17
C GLY A 235 -6.79 9.22 4.11
N VAL A 236 -7.76 9.63 3.31
CA VAL A 236 -7.64 10.77 2.42
C VAL A 236 -7.30 12.02 3.24
N SER A 237 -6.26 12.77 2.83
CA SER A 237 -5.80 13.92 3.60
C SER A 237 -6.86 15.02 3.68
N SER A 238 -6.95 15.66 4.86
CA SER A 238 -7.78 16.86 5.04
C SER A 238 -7.24 18.06 4.26
N SER A 239 -5.98 18.01 3.82
CA SER A 239 -5.42 19.00 2.90
C SER A 239 -5.94 18.75 1.49
N SER A 240 -6.48 19.78 0.84
CA SER A 240 -6.82 19.73 -0.59
C SER A 240 -5.61 19.99 -1.49
N TYR A 241 -4.46 20.35 -0.93
CA TYR A 241 -3.25 20.62 -1.71
C TYR A 241 -2.73 19.34 -2.36
N GLY A 242 -2.59 19.37 -3.69
CA GLY A 242 -2.18 18.23 -4.50
C GLY A 242 -3.30 17.26 -4.86
N ARG A 243 -4.53 17.43 -4.35
CA ARG A 243 -5.68 16.60 -4.75
C ARG A 243 -6.43 17.26 -5.90
N ASN A 244 -7.17 16.46 -6.67
CA ASN A 244 -8.08 17.02 -7.67
C ASN A 244 -9.19 17.85 -6.97
N PRO A 245 -9.22 19.18 -7.12
CA PRO A 245 -10.16 20.05 -6.40
C PRO A 245 -11.60 19.93 -6.90
N SER A 246 -11.80 19.29 -8.06
CA SER A 246 -13.10 19.15 -8.71
C SER A 246 -13.79 17.83 -8.37
N VAL A 247 -13.10 16.91 -7.70
CA VAL A 247 -13.66 15.61 -7.29
C VAL A 247 -13.99 15.66 -5.80
N ALA A 248 -15.25 15.34 -5.47
CA ALA A 248 -15.74 15.38 -4.10
C ALA A 248 -15.78 13.97 -3.51
N LEU A 249 -15.10 13.74 -2.39
CA LEU A 249 -14.94 12.41 -1.77
C LEU A 249 -16.29 11.78 -1.39
N ASP A 250 -17.22 12.58 -0.85
CA ASP A 250 -18.57 12.14 -0.48
C ASP A 250 -19.37 11.66 -1.69
N LYS A 251 -19.23 12.33 -2.84
CA LYS A 251 -19.89 11.92 -4.09
C LYS A 251 -19.28 10.64 -4.65
N VAL A 252 -17.95 10.51 -4.64
CA VAL A 252 -17.30 9.27 -5.11
C VAL A 252 -17.67 8.09 -4.21
N ARG A 253 -17.69 8.28 -2.88
CA ARG A 253 -18.17 7.24 -1.95
C ARG A 253 -19.65 6.90 -2.13
N THR A 254 -20.47 7.86 -2.53
CA THR A 254 -21.86 7.59 -2.95
C THR A 254 -21.89 6.65 -4.15
N LEU A 255 -21.08 6.90 -5.19
CA LEU A 255 -20.96 5.99 -6.34
C LEU A 255 -20.45 4.60 -5.92
N ILE A 256 -19.44 4.53 -5.06
CA ILE A 256 -18.92 3.26 -4.53
C ILE A 256 -20.03 2.48 -3.81
N ASN A 257 -20.79 3.13 -2.94
CA ASN A 257 -21.89 2.48 -2.22
C ASN A 257 -22.98 1.98 -3.18
N LEU A 258 -23.44 2.82 -4.11
CA LEU A 258 -24.42 2.45 -5.13
C LEU A 258 -23.95 1.27 -5.99
N SER A 259 -22.66 1.25 -6.35
CA SER A 259 -22.07 0.17 -7.17
C SER A 259 -22.05 -1.19 -6.48
N ARG A 260 -22.35 -1.23 -5.17
CA ARG A 260 -22.26 -2.40 -4.30
C ARG A 260 -23.59 -2.78 -3.66
N GLU A 261 -24.66 -2.06 -3.95
CA GLU A 261 -26.01 -2.46 -3.54
C GLU A 261 -26.38 -3.72 -4.32
N ASP A 262 -26.94 -4.74 -3.62
CA ASP A 262 -27.32 -6.00 -4.26
C ASP A 262 -28.30 -5.72 -5.40
N ASP A 263 -27.99 -6.29 -6.56
CA ASP A 263 -28.77 -6.20 -7.79
C ASP A 263 -30.13 -6.90 -7.59
N HIS A 264 -31.05 -6.25 -6.88
CA HIS A 264 -32.46 -6.63 -6.83
C HIS A 264 -33.12 -6.24 -8.15
N GLY A 265 -32.70 -6.90 -9.22
CA GLY A 265 -33.45 -7.12 -10.45
C GLY A 265 -33.83 -5.87 -11.24
N GLY A 266 -33.01 -5.55 -12.25
CA GLY A 266 -33.48 -4.98 -13.52
C GLY A 266 -34.01 -3.54 -13.48
N GLY A 267 -33.27 -2.64 -14.12
CA GLY A 267 -33.84 -1.38 -14.64
C GLY A 267 -34.49 -0.49 -13.57
N GLY A 268 -33.73 -0.07 -12.57
CA GLY A 268 -34.16 0.94 -11.61
C GLY A 268 -33.89 2.35 -12.13
N THR A 269 -34.83 2.94 -12.86
CA THR A 269 -34.88 4.40 -13.06
C THR A 269 -35.03 5.09 -11.70
N THR A 270 -33.97 5.69 -11.16
CA THR A 270 -34.10 6.73 -10.14
C THR A 270 -34.13 8.10 -10.84
N GLU A 271 -35.24 8.36 -11.53
CA GLU A 271 -35.76 9.74 -11.55
C GLU A 271 -35.95 10.13 -10.09
N GLY A 272 -35.13 11.07 -9.59
CA GLY A 272 -35.39 11.73 -8.32
C GLY A 272 -36.74 12.45 -8.39
N ARG A 273 -37.81 11.78 -7.95
CA ARG A 273 -39.08 12.43 -7.63
C ARG A 273 -39.06 12.82 -6.17
N SER A 274 -39.05 14.12 -5.90
CA SER A 274 -39.37 14.63 -4.59
C SER A 274 -40.87 14.44 -4.33
N TYR A 275 -41.20 13.87 -3.18
CA TYR A 275 -42.57 13.83 -2.68
C TYR A 275 -42.64 14.80 -1.50
N GLU A 276 -43.44 15.86 -1.63
CA GLU A 276 -43.87 16.65 -0.47
C GLU A 276 -45.14 16.03 0.10
N ALA A 277 -45.11 15.68 1.39
CA ALA A 277 -46.29 15.24 2.11
C ALA A 277 -47.23 16.44 2.34
N THR A 278 -48.23 16.61 1.47
CA THR A 278 -49.24 17.68 1.60
C THR A 278 -50.39 17.32 2.55
N GLY A 279 -50.26 16.24 3.32
CA GLY A 279 -51.23 15.84 4.34
C GLY A 279 -50.53 15.30 5.58
N THR A 280 -50.82 15.91 6.73
CA THR A 280 -50.49 15.35 8.04
C THR A 280 -51.34 14.10 8.28
N ALA A 281 -50.75 12.92 8.06
CA ALA A 281 -51.31 11.67 8.56
C ALA A 281 -50.98 11.55 10.06
N ALA A 282 -52.00 11.39 10.90
CA ALA A 282 -51.79 11.13 12.32
C ALA A 282 -51.15 9.74 12.49
N ILE A 283 -50.05 9.68 13.24
CA ILE A 283 -49.39 8.42 13.64
C ILE A 283 -50.37 7.66 14.56
N PRO A 284 -50.79 6.41 14.26
CA PRO A 284 -51.82 5.70 15.03
C PRO A 284 -51.36 5.13 16.38
N ASP A 285 -50.19 5.53 16.86
CA ASP A 285 -49.64 5.13 18.14
C ASP A 285 -49.02 6.36 18.82
N ASN A 286 -49.72 6.87 19.82
CA ASN A 286 -49.16 7.77 20.81
C ASN A 286 -49.39 7.23 22.22
N ASP A 287 -49.33 5.91 22.42
CA ASP A 287 -49.43 5.32 23.75
C ASP A 287 -48.07 5.43 24.47
N PRO A 288 -47.96 6.22 25.56
CA PRO A 288 -46.71 6.32 26.32
C PRO A 288 -46.32 5.01 27.06
N ALA A 289 -47.14 3.95 27.00
CA ALA A 289 -46.82 2.65 27.58
C ALA A 289 -46.18 1.63 26.63
N GLY A 290 -46.23 1.85 25.30
CA GLY A 290 -45.58 1.01 24.27
C GLY A 290 -46.08 -0.44 24.17
N ALA A 291 -46.38 -0.89 22.95
CA ALA A 291 -46.51 -2.30 22.60
C ALA A 291 -45.75 -2.58 21.29
#